data_AF-A0A970ZNC8-F1
#
_entry.id   AF-A0A970ZNC8-F1
#
_cell.length_a   1.000
_cell.length_b   1.000
_cell.length_c   1.000
_cell.angle_alpha   90.00
_cell.angle_beta   90.00
_cell.angle_gamma   90.00
#
_symmetry.space_group_name_H-M   'P 1'
#
loop_
_entity.id
_entity.type
_entity.pdbx_description
1 polymer ?
#
loop_
_entity_poly.entity_id
_entity_poly.type
_entity_poly.pdbx_seq_one_letter_code
_entity_poly.pdbx_strand_id
1 'polypeptide(L)'
;MRLSPPFVALHIALAILFSVFAWFQRNDIDPAIYYHPSVIDAAAWLLFYLFIAVLLIVTLFRPLPRWLLIVAALACLVEMGRSGPGLYANFFGDEAFTMTQVSMSAADPRVELSREFFGALIALAGVGWLALQNRKRPGPPVSP
;
A
#
# COMPACT_ATOMS: atom_id res chain seq x y z
N MET A 1 7.24 -0.11 -26.67
CA MET A 1 7.21 -1.54 -26.30
C MET A 1 5.79 -1.91 -25.91
N ARG A 2 5.20 -2.98 -26.48
CA ARG A 2 3.94 -3.54 -25.97
C ARG A 2 4.23 -4.19 -24.61
N LEU A 3 3.38 -3.92 -23.62
CA LEU A 3 3.46 -4.57 -22.32
C LEU A 3 3.16 -6.06 -22.49
N SER A 4 3.87 -6.94 -21.79
CA SER A 4 3.59 -8.38 -21.88
C SER A 4 2.26 -8.70 -21.17
N PRO A 5 1.50 -9.71 -21.64
CA PRO A 5 0.26 -10.11 -20.97
C PRO A 5 0.37 -10.42 -19.46
N PRO A 6 1.36 -11.19 -18.96
CA PRO A 6 1.47 -11.46 -17.52
C PRO A 6 1.76 -10.19 -16.72
N PHE A 7 2.45 -9.24 -17.34
CA PHE A 7 2.74 -7.96 -16.74
C PHE A 7 1.47 -7.12 -16.55
N VAL A 8 0.61 -7.06 -17.57
CA VAL A 8 -0.66 -6.33 -17.50
C VAL A 8 -1.56 -6.98 -16.45
N ALA A 9 -1.61 -8.31 -16.42
CA ALA A 9 -2.36 -9.06 -15.41
C ALA A 9 -1.90 -8.72 -13.99
N LEU A 10 -0.58 -8.65 -13.74
CA LEU A 10 -0.06 -8.27 -12.42
C LEU A 10 -0.45 -6.84 -12.02
N HIS A 11 -0.42 -5.88 -12.94
CA HIS A 11 -0.83 -4.49 -12.65
C HIS A 11 -2.31 -4.41 -12.29
N ILE A 12 -3.15 -5.10 -13.05
CA ILE A 12 -4.59 -5.16 -12.79
C ILE A 12 -4.85 -5.86 -11.45
N ALA A 13 -4.20 -6.99 -11.18
CA ALA A 13 -4.35 -7.70 -9.92
C ALA A 13 -3.95 -6.85 -8.71
N LEU A 14 -2.80 -6.15 -8.78
CA LEU A 14 -2.37 -5.24 -7.73
C LEU A 14 -3.29 -4.03 -7.60
N ALA A 15 -3.77 -3.46 -8.71
CA ALA A 15 -4.71 -2.34 -8.66
C ALA A 15 -6.04 -2.74 -8.01
N ILE A 16 -6.55 -3.94 -8.31
CA ILE A 16 -7.73 -4.51 -7.65
C ILE A 16 -7.45 -4.71 -6.17
N LEU A 17 -6.31 -5.32 -5.80
CA LEU A 17 -5.93 -5.54 -4.42
C LEU A 17 -5.92 -4.24 -3.61
N PHE A 18 -5.26 -3.19 -4.10
CA PHE A 18 -5.21 -1.90 -3.41
C PHE A 18 -6.56 -1.18 -3.40
N SER A 19 -7.40 -1.37 -4.43
CA SER A 19 -8.77 -0.86 -4.40
C SER A 19 -9.63 -1.56 -3.33
N VAL A 20 -9.41 -2.86 -3.11
CA VAL A 20 -10.06 -3.61 -2.02
C VAL A 20 -9.54 -3.17 -0.65
N PHE A 21 -8.23 -2.97 -0.49
CA PHE A 21 -7.67 -2.43 0.76
C PHE A 21 -8.23 -1.04 1.06
N ALA A 22 -8.28 -0.16 0.07
CA ALA A 22 -8.93 1.16 0.16
C ALA A 22 -10.39 1.05 0.61
N TRP A 23 -11.16 0.12 0.02
CA TRP A 23 -12.56 -0.09 0.40
C TRP A 23 -12.72 -0.53 1.85
N PHE A 24 -11.80 -1.35 2.38
CA PHE A 24 -11.86 -1.79 3.78
C PHE A 24 -11.57 -0.67 4.79
N GLN A 25 -10.96 0.44 4.37
CA GLN A 25 -10.68 1.59 5.26
C GLN A 25 -11.94 2.25 5.82
N ARG A 26 -13.12 1.97 5.26
CA ARG A 26 -14.40 2.40 5.82
C ARG A 26 -14.71 1.74 7.17
N ASN A 27 -14.03 0.64 7.51
CA ASN A 27 -14.22 -0.08 8.76
C ASN A 27 -13.35 0.52 9.89
N ASP A 28 -12.36 1.34 9.55
CA ASP A 28 -11.35 1.90 10.48
C ASP A 28 -11.93 2.97 11.42
N ILE A 29 -13.19 3.36 11.19
CA ILE A 29 -13.97 4.21 12.08
C ILE A 29 -14.78 3.42 13.12
N ASP A 30 -14.77 2.08 13.05
CA ASP A 30 -15.51 1.21 13.97
C ASP A 30 -14.70 0.93 15.25
N PRO A 31 -15.12 1.45 16.42
CA PRO A 31 -14.41 1.26 17.69
C PRO A 31 -14.45 -0.18 18.20
N ALA A 32 -15.29 -1.06 17.66
CA ALA A 32 -15.28 -2.48 18.02
C ALA A 32 -14.11 -3.24 17.35
N ILE A 33 -13.63 -2.72 16.22
CA ILE A 33 -12.67 -3.40 15.35
C ILE A 33 -11.28 -2.77 15.48
N TYR A 34 -11.21 -1.44 15.57
CA TYR A 34 -9.97 -0.66 15.48
C TYR A 34 -9.55 -0.01 16.79
N TYR A 35 -8.23 0.04 17.01
CA TYR A 35 -7.64 0.69 18.17
C TYR A 35 -7.48 2.20 17.91
N HIS A 36 -8.14 3.04 18.71
CA HIS A 36 -8.22 4.51 18.52
C HIS A 36 -8.73 4.91 17.12
N PRO A 37 -9.98 4.57 16.77
CA PRO A 37 -10.53 4.88 15.45
C PRO A 37 -10.50 6.39 15.18
N SER A 38 -10.04 6.75 13.99
CA SER A 38 -9.87 8.13 13.58
C SER A 38 -10.28 8.29 12.12
N VAL A 39 -11.20 9.22 11.86
CA VAL A 39 -11.63 9.55 10.50
C VAL A 39 -10.45 10.05 9.66
N ILE A 40 -9.51 10.76 10.29
CA ILE A 40 -8.32 11.29 9.61
C ILE A 40 -7.40 10.14 9.20
N ASP A 41 -7.23 9.14 10.06
CA ASP A 41 -6.34 8.02 9.80
C ASP A 41 -6.93 7.08 8.74
N ALA A 42 -8.21 6.74 8.87
CA ALA A 42 -8.98 6.01 7.87
C ALA A 42 -8.93 6.70 6.48
N ALA A 43 -9.07 8.04 6.45
CA ALA A 43 -8.96 8.81 5.22
C ALA A 43 -7.54 8.80 4.65
N ALA A 44 -6.51 8.86 5.50
CA ALA A 44 -5.11 8.81 5.06
C ALA A 44 -4.80 7.47 4.39
N TRP A 45 -5.17 6.35 5.03
CA TRP A 45 -5.00 5.02 4.45
C TRP A 45 -5.84 4.81 3.18
N LEU A 46 -7.07 5.31 3.15
CA LEU A 46 -7.92 5.28 1.95
C LEU A 46 -7.21 5.98 0.79
N LEU A 47 -6.73 7.20 1.01
CA LEU A 47 -6.04 7.99 -0.01
C LEU A 47 -4.72 7.34 -0.42
N PHE A 48 -3.97 6.78 0.52
CA PHE A 48 -2.74 6.05 0.26
C PHE A 48 -2.99 4.87 -0.69
N TYR A 49 -3.93 3.98 -0.36
CA TYR A 49 -4.22 2.81 -1.18
C TYR A 49 -4.80 3.18 -2.55
N LEU A 50 -5.68 4.19 -2.62
CA LEU A 50 -6.18 4.69 -3.91
C LEU A 50 -5.07 5.31 -4.75
N PHE A 51 -4.15 6.05 -4.14
CA PHE A 51 -3.02 6.63 -4.85
C PHE A 51 -2.17 5.54 -5.51
N ILE A 52 -1.82 4.47 -4.78
CA ILE A 52 -1.07 3.34 -5.33
C ILE A 52 -1.85 2.64 -6.46
N ALA A 53 -3.15 2.39 -6.27
CA ALA A 53 -4.01 1.79 -7.31
C ALA A 53 -4.03 2.64 -8.60
N VAL A 54 -4.15 3.97 -8.47
CA VAL A 54 -4.13 4.91 -9.60
C VAL A 54 -2.79 4.86 -10.32
N LEU A 55 -1.66 4.83 -9.60
CA LEU A 55 -0.33 4.73 -10.23
C LEU A 55 -0.19 3.43 -11.03
N LEU A 56 -0.66 2.30 -10.51
CA LEU A 56 -0.67 1.01 -11.20
C LEU A 56 -1.51 1.02 -12.48
N ILE A 57 -2.67 1.69 -12.46
CA ILE A 57 -3.53 1.81 -13.65
C ILE A 57 -2.90 2.77 -14.67
N VAL A 58 -2.45 3.94 -14.24
CA VAL A 58 -1.88 4.97 -15.13
C VAL A 58 -0.64 4.45 -15.87
N THR A 59 0.18 3.65 -15.18
CA THR A 59 1.38 3.03 -15.78
C THR A 59 1.08 2.05 -16.91
N LEU A 60 -0.15 1.55 -17.05
CA LEU A 60 -0.55 0.76 -18.21
C LEU A 60 -0.54 1.59 -19.51
N PHE A 61 -0.82 2.90 -19.40
CA PHE A 61 -1.00 3.78 -20.56
C PHE A 61 0.20 4.68 -20.81
N ARG A 62 0.90 5.12 -19.76
CA ARG A 62 2.02 6.08 -19.87
C ARG A 62 3.05 5.91 -18.75
N PRO A 63 4.33 6.26 -18.96
CA PRO A 63 5.29 6.31 -17.86
C PRO A 63 4.88 7.36 -16.82
N LEU A 64 5.27 7.15 -15.56
CA LEU A 64 5.08 8.13 -14.49
C LEU A 64 6.33 9.02 -14.35
N PRO A 65 6.16 10.31 -14.03
CA PRO A 65 7.28 11.15 -13.64
C PRO A 65 7.96 10.61 -12.37
N ARG A 66 9.29 10.70 -12.32
CA ARG A 66 10.10 10.12 -11.24
C ARG A 66 9.73 10.65 -9.85
N TRP A 67 9.35 11.92 -9.74
CA TRP A 67 8.97 12.52 -8.46
C TRP A 67 7.71 11.86 -7.88
N LEU A 68 6.74 11.43 -8.70
CA LEU A 68 5.55 10.71 -8.21
C LEU A 68 5.93 9.35 -7.61
N LEU A 69 6.92 8.67 -8.19
CA LEU A 69 7.43 7.41 -7.64
C LEU A 69 8.18 7.62 -6.33
N ILE A 70 8.92 8.73 -6.20
CA ILE A 70 9.59 9.10 -4.95
C ILE A 70 8.55 9.39 -3.86
N VAL A 71 7.53 10.19 -4.17
CA VAL A 71 6.42 10.48 -3.23
C VAL A 71 5.72 9.19 -2.80
N ALA A 72 5.42 8.29 -3.73
CA ALA A 72 4.83 7.00 -3.41
C ALA A 72 5.73 6.14 -2.51
N ALA A 73 7.03 6.07 -2.81
CA ALA A 73 7.97 5.33 -1.98
C ALA A 73 8.07 5.92 -0.56
N LEU A 74 8.13 7.25 -0.43
CA LEU A 74 8.15 7.93 0.86
C LEU A 74 6.86 7.69 1.64
N ALA A 75 5.69 7.75 0.99
CA ALA A 75 4.42 7.44 1.62
C ALA A 75 4.42 6.01 2.17
N CYS A 76 4.86 5.01 1.39
CA CYS A 76 4.96 3.64 1.88
C CYS A 76 5.90 3.52 3.11
N LEU A 77 7.05 4.20 3.08
CA LEU A 77 8.01 4.17 4.20
C LEU A 77 7.44 4.83 5.46
N VAL A 78 6.67 5.92 5.32
CA VAL A 78 5.97 6.57 6.43
C VAL A 78 4.95 5.62 7.03
N GLU A 79 4.09 5.00 6.21
CA GLU A 79 3.07 4.06 6.71
C GLU A 79 3.69 2.83 7.36
N MET A 80 4.77 2.27 6.80
CA MET A 80 5.56 1.21 7.43
C MET A 80 6.17 1.66 8.77
N GLY A 81 6.65 2.90 8.86
CA GLY A 81 7.19 3.45 10.11
C GLY A 81 6.13 3.59 11.20
N ARG A 82 4.92 4.03 10.84
CA ARG A 82 3.78 4.19 11.77
C ARG A 82 3.25 2.86 12.29
N SER A 83 3.17 1.87 11.42
CA SER A 83 2.61 0.55 11.71
C SER A 83 3.64 -0.48 12.22
N GLY A 84 4.93 -0.19 12.04
CA GLY A 84 6.05 -1.04 12.44
C GLY A 84 6.08 -1.49 13.91
N PRO A 85 5.72 -0.64 14.90
CA PRO A 85 5.68 -1.05 16.31
C PRO A 85 4.77 -2.26 16.57
N GLY A 86 3.63 -2.37 15.88
CA GLY A 86 2.73 -3.51 16.05
C GLY A 86 3.27 -4.79 15.43
N LEU A 87 3.98 -4.69 14.30
CA LEU A 87 4.72 -5.82 13.73
C LEU A 87 5.83 -6.29 14.69
N TYR A 88 6.60 -5.35 15.25
CA TYR A 88 7.65 -5.65 16.20
C TYR A 88 7.08 -6.38 17.44
N ALA A 89 5.98 -5.88 18.00
CA ALA A 89 5.32 -6.49 19.14
C ALA A 89 4.78 -7.90 18.85
N ASN A 90 4.37 -8.20 17.61
CA ASN A 90 3.95 -9.55 17.22
C ASN A 90 5.13 -10.55 17.21
N PHE A 91 6.31 -10.12 16.74
CA PHE A 91 7.46 -11.02 16.58
C PHE A 91 8.36 -11.12 17.82
N PHE A 92 8.44 -10.04 18.59
CA PHE A 92 9.42 -9.88 19.67
C PHE A 92 8.79 -9.46 21.01
N GLY A 93 7.45 -9.34 21.07
CA GLY A 93 6.75 -9.09 22.32
C GLY A 93 6.59 -10.35 23.16
N ASP A 94 6.21 -10.15 24.42
CA ASP A 94 5.98 -11.24 25.38
C ASP A 94 4.62 -11.93 25.20
N GLU A 95 3.73 -11.30 24.42
CA GLU A 95 2.40 -11.80 24.10
C GLU A 95 2.43 -12.77 22.91
N ALA A 96 1.47 -13.71 22.86
CA ALA A 96 1.39 -14.68 21.78
C ALA A 96 1.23 -14.00 20.40
N PHE A 97 1.72 -14.66 19.35
CA PHE A 97 1.62 -14.19 17.96
C PHE A 97 0.16 -14.18 17.48
N THR A 98 -0.34 -13.05 16.97
CA THR A 98 -1.76 -12.88 16.60
C THR A 98 -2.00 -12.36 15.18
N MET A 99 -0.97 -11.94 14.46
CA MET A 99 -1.07 -11.28 13.14
C MET A 99 -1.99 -11.95 12.09
N THR A 100 -2.08 -13.29 12.09
CA THR A 100 -2.88 -14.06 11.12
C THR A 100 -4.32 -14.33 11.57
N GLN A 101 -4.70 -13.89 12.77
CA GLN A 101 -6.06 -14.06 13.28
C GLN A 101 -7.08 -13.41 12.36
N VAL A 102 -8.24 -14.06 12.20
CA VAL A 102 -9.28 -13.60 11.26
C VAL A 102 -9.91 -12.30 11.74
N SER A 103 -10.12 -12.16 13.05
CA SER A 103 -10.75 -10.99 13.67
C SER A 103 -9.71 -10.07 14.28
N MET A 104 -9.89 -8.77 14.04
CA MET A 104 -9.23 -7.71 14.81
C MET A 104 -10.07 -7.40 16.05
N SER A 105 -9.46 -6.78 17.05
CA SER A 105 -10.18 -6.17 18.17
C SER A 105 -9.45 -4.90 18.60
N ALA A 106 -10.21 -3.91 19.07
CA ALA A 106 -9.64 -2.69 19.62
C ALA A 106 -8.75 -2.94 20.86
N ALA A 107 -8.86 -4.10 21.52
CA ALA A 107 -8.04 -4.42 22.68
C ALA A 107 -6.61 -4.86 22.32
N ASP A 108 -6.38 -5.33 21.09
CA ASP A 108 -5.08 -5.79 20.60
C ASP A 108 -4.76 -5.20 19.22
N PRO A 109 -4.06 -4.06 19.15
CA PRO A 109 -3.74 -3.39 17.89
C PRO A 109 -2.68 -4.12 17.06
N ARG A 110 -2.06 -5.19 17.57
CA ARG A 110 -0.93 -5.83 16.88
C ARG A 110 -1.36 -6.44 15.54
N VAL A 111 -2.59 -6.97 15.45
CA VAL A 111 -3.14 -7.52 14.21
C VAL A 111 -3.35 -6.43 13.16
N GLU A 112 -3.96 -5.32 13.56
CA GLU A 112 -4.19 -4.11 12.76
C GLU A 112 -2.88 -3.59 12.16
N LEU A 113 -1.97 -3.19 13.03
CA LEU A 113 -0.71 -2.55 12.69
C LEU A 113 0.20 -3.48 11.85
N SER A 114 0.19 -4.78 12.12
CA SER A 114 0.96 -5.71 11.30
C SER A 114 0.40 -5.82 9.88
N ARG A 115 -0.93 -5.86 9.72
CA ARG A 115 -1.57 -5.92 8.39
C ARG A 115 -1.34 -4.63 7.60
N GLU A 116 -1.46 -3.49 8.26
CA GLU A 116 -1.13 -2.18 7.70
C GLU A 116 0.32 -2.12 7.21
N PHE A 117 1.26 -2.59 8.03
CA PHE A 117 2.67 -2.66 7.66
C PHE A 117 2.88 -3.49 6.40
N PHE A 118 2.28 -4.69 6.33
CA PHE A 118 2.41 -5.54 5.15
C PHE A 118 1.71 -4.95 3.93
N GLY A 119 0.58 -4.27 4.10
CA GLY A 119 -0.07 -3.50 3.04
C GLY A 119 0.87 -2.44 2.44
N ALA A 120 1.53 -1.67 3.29
CA ALA A 120 2.50 -0.67 2.88
C ALA A 120 3.78 -1.27 2.28
N LEU A 121 4.24 -2.43 2.77
CA LEU A 121 5.38 -3.17 2.21
C LEU A 121 5.08 -3.69 0.79
N ILE A 122 3.90 -4.27 0.57
CA ILE A 122 3.46 -4.71 -0.76
C ILE A 122 3.37 -3.50 -1.69
N ALA A 123 2.87 -2.36 -1.20
CA ALA A 123 2.82 -1.12 -1.97
C ALA A 123 4.22 -0.65 -2.36
N LEU A 124 5.19 -0.65 -1.43
CA LEU A 124 6.57 -0.28 -1.69
C LEU A 124 7.22 -1.19 -2.75
N ALA A 125 7.00 -2.50 -2.67
CA ALA A 125 7.45 -3.45 -3.67
C ALA A 125 6.83 -3.15 -5.06
N GLY A 126 5.54 -2.83 -5.09
CA GLY A 126 4.83 -2.36 -6.28
C GLY A 126 5.44 -1.09 -6.87
N VAL A 127 5.70 -0.07 -6.06
CA VAL A 127 6.33 1.20 -6.49
C VAL A 127 7.75 0.96 -7.02
N GLY A 128 8.54 0.13 -6.34
CA GLY A 128 9.88 -0.26 -6.80
C GLY A 128 9.81 -0.93 -8.17
N TRP A 129 8.86 -1.84 -8.37
CA TRP A 129 8.58 -2.45 -9.66
C TRP A 129 8.20 -1.41 -10.73
N LEU A 130 7.31 -0.46 -10.43
CA LEU A 130 6.95 0.63 -11.34
C LEU A 130 8.17 1.49 -11.73
N ALA A 131 9.05 1.79 -10.78
CA ALA A 131 10.26 2.56 -11.02
C ALA A 131 11.24 1.85 -11.96
N LEU A 132 11.45 0.54 -11.77
CA LEU A 132 12.29 -0.28 -12.65
C LEU A 132 11.76 -0.30 -14.08
N GLN A 133 10.45 -0.30 -14.27
CA GLN A 133 9.85 -0.26 -15.60
C GLN A 133 9.92 1.11 -16.26
N ASN A 134 9.67 2.19 -15.52
CA ASN A 134 9.72 3.54 -16.07
C ASN A 134 11.11 3.85 -16.63
N ARG A 135 12.17 3.25 -16.07
CA ARG A 135 13.52 3.32 -16.63
C ARG A 135 13.67 2.63 -17.99
N LYS A 136 12.90 1.58 -18.26
CA LYS A 136 12.96 0.80 -19.51
C LYS A 136 12.12 1.38 -20.64
N ARG A 137 11.23 2.35 -20.34
CA ARG A 137 10.43 3.03 -21.36
C ARG A 137 11.17 4.28 -21.85
N PRO A 138 11.33 4.48 -23.17
CA PRO A 138 11.84 5.74 -23.68
C PRO A 138 10.97 6.89 -23.15
N GLY A 139 11.59 7.96 -22.68
CA GLY A 139 10.87 9.19 -22.36
C GLY A 139 10.18 9.74 -23.61
N PRO A 140 9.18 10.65 -23.45
CA PRO A 140 8.65 11.37 -24.59
C PRO A 140 9.80 12.05 -25.36
N PRO A 141 9.75 12.11 -26.71
CA PRO A 141 10.76 12.79 -27.49
C PRO A 141 10.87 14.24 -26.98
N VAL A 142 12.09 14.67 -26.66
CA VAL A 142 12.37 16.07 -26.37
C VAL A 142 12.18 16.80 -27.69
N SER A 143 11.12 17.61 -27.78
CA SER A 143 10.91 18.51 -28.91
C SER A 143 12.07 19.52 -28.94
N PRO A 144 12.70 19.77 -30.10
CA PRO A 144 13.79 20.74 -30.24
C PRO A 144 13.33 22.18 -29.95
#